data_AF-A0A377BA15-F1
#
_entry.id   AF-A0A377BA15-F1
#
_cell.length_a   1.000
_cell.length_b   1.000
_cell.length_c   1.000
_cell.angle_alpha   90.00
_cell.angle_beta   90.00
_cell.angle_gamma   90.00
#
_symmetry.space_group_name_H-M   'P 1'
#
loop_
_entity.id
_entity.type
_entity.pdbx_description
1 polymer ?
#
loop_
_entity_poly.entity_id
_entity_poly.type
_entity_poly.pdbx_seq_one_letter_code
_entity_poly.pdbx_strand_id
1 'polypeptide(L)'
;MTGTITRDYVPGGARANKVWFQRENMLKVIDMLEQWQPLCARYQCTIPTLALAWILKQSDLISILSGATAPEQVRENVAALNINLSDADAT
;
A
#
# COMPACT_ATOMS: atom_id res chain seq x y z
N MET A 1 8.30 0.81 2.48
CA MET A 1 8.61 -0.52 1.90
C MET A 1 7.82 -0.68 0.59
N THR A 2 8.29 -0.10 -0.52
CA THR A 2 7.44 0.03 -1.72
C THR A 2 8.13 -0.27 -3.05
N GLY A 3 9.25 -1.01 -3.02
CA GLY A 3 9.99 -1.34 -4.24
C GLY A 3 10.52 -2.76 -4.29
N THR A 4 10.10 -3.65 -3.37
CA THR A 4 10.81 -4.93 -3.16
C THR A 4 10.19 -6.12 -3.91
N ILE A 5 8.95 -6.02 -4.40
CA ILE A 5 8.27 -7.11 -5.10
C ILE A 5 8.12 -6.73 -6.57
N THR A 6 9.01 -7.26 -7.40
CA THR A 6 8.97 -7.15 -8.87
C THR A 6 8.19 -8.34 -9.46
N ARG A 7 7.80 -8.29 -10.74
CA ARG A 7 7.05 -9.36 -11.43
C ARG A 7 7.79 -10.72 -11.43
N ASP A 8 9.11 -10.69 -11.26
CA ASP A 8 9.99 -11.87 -11.18
C ASP A 8 10.30 -12.29 -9.74
N TYR A 9 9.69 -11.67 -8.74
CA TYR A 9 9.90 -12.02 -7.34
C TYR A 9 9.43 -13.45 -7.05
N VAL A 10 10.34 -14.27 -6.53
CA VAL A 10 10.06 -15.64 -6.10
C VAL A 10 9.83 -15.65 -4.58
N PRO A 11 8.63 -16.00 -4.10
CA PRO A 11 8.33 -15.97 -2.67
C PRO A 11 9.02 -17.12 -1.92
N GLY A 12 9.84 -16.77 -0.92
CA GLY A 12 10.44 -17.72 0.02
C GLY A 12 9.83 -17.66 1.43
N GLY A 13 10.19 -18.62 2.28
CA GLY A 13 9.84 -18.65 3.70
C GLY A 13 8.34 -18.55 3.98
N ALA A 14 7.95 -17.73 4.96
CA ALA A 14 6.55 -17.56 5.39
C ALA A 14 5.60 -17.00 4.31
N ARG A 15 6.14 -16.49 3.19
CA ARG A 15 5.36 -15.95 2.06
C ARG A 15 5.11 -16.97 0.95
N ALA A 16 5.89 -18.06 0.89
CA ALA A 16 5.82 -19.04 -0.20
C ALA A 16 4.43 -19.69 -0.36
N ASN A 17 3.78 -20.02 0.76
CA ASN A 17 2.48 -20.70 0.77
C ASN A 17 1.28 -19.73 0.87
N LYS A 18 1.49 -18.42 0.74
CA LYS A 18 0.40 -17.44 0.82
C LYS A 18 -0.27 -17.27 -0.54
N VAL A 19 -1.60 -17.25 -0.57
CA VAL A 19 -2.41 -17.13 -1.80
C VAL A 19 -2.02 -15.92 -2.64
N TRP A 20 -1.79 -14.77 -1.99
CA TRP A 20 -1.44 -13.51 -2.66
C TRP A 20 -0.05 -13.50 -3.30
N PHE A 21 0.83 -14.42 -2.89
CA PHE A 21 2.18 -14.55 -3.43
C PHE A 21 2.30 -15.65 -4.49
N GLN A 22 1.22 -16.39 -4.76
CA GLN A 22 1.16 -17.30 -5.90
C GLN A 22 1.24 -16.50 -7.20
N ARG A 23 1.99 -17.00 -8.20
CA ARG A 23 2.40 -16.24 -9.38
C ARG A 23 1.24 -15.50 -10.07
N GLU A 24 0.12 -16.18 -10.30
CA GLU A 24 -1.05 -15.59 -10.95
C GLU A 24 -1.70 -14.46 -10.13
N ASN A 25 -1.83 -14.64 -8.82
CA ASN A 25 -2.43 -13.64 -7.94
C ASN A 25 -1.51 -12.44 -7.72
N MET A 26 -0.21 -12.71 -7.58
CA MET A 26 0.80 -11.69 -7.41
C MET A 26 0.89 -10.78 -8.64
N LEU A 27 0.83 -11.33 -9.86
CA LEU A 27 0.77 -10.53 -11.08
C LEU A 27 -0.48 -9.63 -11.12
N LYS A 28 -1.66 -10.16 -10.75
CA LYS A 28 -2.89 -9.36 -10.64
C LYS A 28 -2.77 -8.22 -9.63
N VAL A 29 -2.13 -8.48 -8.48
CA VAL A 29 -1.86 -7.45 -7.47
C VAL A 29 -0.91 -6.40 -8.02
N ILE A 30 0.17 -6.80 -8.71
CA ILE A 30 1.09 -5.85 -9.33
C ILE A 30 0.37 -4.98 -10.38
N ASP A 31 -0.42 -5.58 -11.26
CA ASP A 31 -1.19 -4.82 -12.27
C ASP A 31 -2.15 -3.82 -11.62
N MET A 32 -2.80 -4.20 -10.50
CA MET A 32 -3.64 -3.28 -9.72
C MET A 32 -2.81 -2.14 -9.11
N LEU A 33 -1.63 -2.43 -8.56
CA LEU A 33 -0.74 -1.43 -7.98
C LEU A 33 -0.18 -0.46 -9.03
N GLU A 34 0.07 -0.93 -10.26
CA GLU A 34 0.45 -0.08 -11.39
C GLU A 34 -0.65 0.93 -11.72
N GLN A 35 -1.93 0.54 -11.65
CA GLN A 35 -3.07 1.45 -11.84
C GLN A 35 -3.18 2.52 -10.75
N TRP A 36 -2.57 2.30 -9.58
CA TRP A 36 -2.58 3.26 -8.48
C TRP A 36 -1.46 4.30 -8.60
N GLN A 37 -0.48 4.13 -9.49
CA GLN A 37 0.62 5.09 -9.67
C GLN A 37 0.14 6.51 -10.03
N PRO A 38 -0.83 6.71 -10.94
CA PRO A 38 -1.34 8.05 -11.24
C PRO A 38 -1.98 8.72 -10.02
N LEU A 39 -2.65 7.93 -9.17
CA LEU A 39 -3.26 8.42 -7.94
C LEU A 39 -2.20 8.83 -6.92
N CYS A 40 -1.16 8.02 -6.78
CA CYS A 40 0.02 8.33 -5.96
C CYS A 40 0.70 9.64 -6.40
N ALA A 41 0.83 9.85 -7.72
CA ALA A 41 1.39 11.08 -8.27
C ALA A 41 0.51 12.31 -7.98
N ARG A 42 -0.81 12.18 -8.09
CA ARG A 42 -1.77 13.26 -7.78
C ARG A 42 -1.72 13.68 -6.32
N TYR A 43 -1.60 12.72 -5.40
CA TYR A 43 -1.55 12.97 -3.96
C TYR A 43 -0.13 13.09 -3.40
N GLN A 44 0.89 13.08 -4.25
CA GLN A 44 2.32 13.15 -3.88
C GLN A 44 2.71 12.19 -2.75
N CYS A 45 2.21 10.96 -2.83
CA CYS A 45 2.40 9.96 -1.80
C CYS A 45 2.89 8.64 -2.39
N THR A 46 3.33 7.72 -1.53
CA THR A 46 3.70 6.37 -1.95
C THR A 46 2.50 5.44 -1.85
N ILE A 47 2.49 4.33 -2.61
CA ILE A 47 1.40 3.32 -2.57
C ILE A 47 0.95 2.89 -1.15
N PRO A 48 1.84 2.57 -0.18
CA PRO A 48 1.45 2.17 1.15
C PRO A 48 0.87 3.36 1.92
N THR A 49 1.41 4.57 1.75
CA THR A 49 0.82 5.79 2.33
C THR A 49 -0.60 6.02 1.80
N LEU A 50 -0.82 5.84 0.50
CA LEU A 50 -2.13 5.93 -0.13
C LEU A 50 -3.10 4.87 0.42
N ALA A 51 -2.66 3.61 0.54
CA ALA A 51 -3.47 2.53 1.10
C ALA A 51 -3.86 2.80 2.56
N LEU A 52 -2.93 3.32 3.37
CA LEU A 52 -3.19 3.72 4.76
C LEU A 52 -4.23 4.83 4.83
N ALA A 53 -4.08 5.88 4.00
CA ALA A 53 -5.04 6.99 3.93
C ALA A 53 -6.43 6.49 3.51
N TRP A 54 -6.51 5.56 2.56
CA TRP A 54 -7.77 4.97 2.12
C TRP A 54 -8.47 4.22 3.24
N ILE A 55 -7.74 3.41 4.03
CA ILE A 55 -8.32 2.68 5.18
C ILE A 55 -8.81 3.66 6.26
N LEU A 56 -8.04 4.70 6.57
CA LEU A 56 -8.43 5.73 7.54
C LEU A 56 -9.70 6.47 7.11
N LYS A 57 -9.89 6.67 5.81
CA LYS A 57 -11.08 7.34 5.26
C LYS A 57 -12.37 6.52 5.41
N GLN A 58 -12.29 5.19 5.59
CA GLN A 58 -13.47 4.34 5.69
C GLN A 58 -14.28 4.57 6.98
N SER A 59 -13.64 4.98 8.08
CA SER A 59 -14.32 5.31 9.33
C SER A 59 -13.36 5.96 10.33
N ASP A 60 -13.85 6.98 11.05
CA ASP A 60 -13.13 7.64 12.15
C ASP A 60 -12.84 6.71 13.34
N LEU A 61 -13.44 5.52 13.38
CA LEU A 61 -13.24 4.51 14.42
C LEU A 61 -12.13 3.50 14.09
N ILE A 62 -11.47 3.63 12.93
CA ILE A 62 -10.41 2.71 12.52
C ILE A 62 -9.07 3.21 13.04
N SER A 63 -8.40 2.37 13.84
CA SER A 63 -7.00 2.56 14.21
C SER A 63 -6.12 1.63 13.41
N ILE A 64 -5.09 2.18 12.75
CA ILE A 64 -4.15 1.40 11.95
C ILE A 64 -2.87 1.12 12.75
N LEU A 65 -2.56 -0.16 12.92
CA LEU A 65 -1.27 -0.61 13.42
C LEU A 65 -0.30 -0.75 12.24
N SER A 66 0.53 0.26 12.03
CA SER A 66 1.60 0.20 11.03
C SER A 66 2.94 -0.14 11.65
N GLY A 67 3.52 -1.27 11.26
CA GLY A 67 4.87 -1.67 11.67
C GLY A 67 5.92 -0.85 10.92
N ALA A 68 6.89 -0.31 11.65
CA ALA A 68 8.04 0.39 11.10
C ALA A 68 9.34 -0.18 11.68
N THR A 69 10.30 -0.44 10.81
CA THR A 69 11.66 -0.92 11.16
C THR A 69 12.71 0.18 11.02
N ALA A 70 12.33 1.35 10.48
CA ALA A 70 13.19 2.52 10.32
C ALA A 70 12.41 3.82 10.60
N PRO A 71 13.05 4.88 11.13
CA PRO A 71 12.38 6.16 11.42
C PRO A 71 11.69 6.80 10.21
N GLU A 72 12.24 6.61 9.01
CA GLU A 72 11.70 7.14 7.76
C GLU A 72 10.31 6.54 7.45
N GLN A 73 10.12 5.25 7.76
CA GLN A 73 8.83 4.57 7.58
C GLN A 73 7.78 5.11 8.56
N VAL A 74 8.19 5.52 9.77
CA VAL A 74 7.28 6.18 10.71
C VAL A 74 6.80 7.51 10.14
N ARG A 75 7.71 8.31 9.55
CA ARG A 75 7.35 9.58 8.91
C ARG A 75 6.39 9.37 7.73
N GLU A 76 6.63 8.36 6.90
CA GLU A 76 5.71 7.99 5.79
C GLU A 76 4.33 7.56 6.30
N ASN A 77 4.27 6.77 7.38
CA ASN A 77 2.99 6.35 7.98
C ASN A 77 2.21 7.55 8.53
N VAL A 78 2.88 8.47 9.22
CA VAL A 78 2.25 9.69 9.74
C VAL A 78 1.79 10.60 8.60
N ALA A 79 2.53 10.67 7.50
CA ALA A 79 2.12 11.45 6.34
C ALA A 79 0.79 10.99 5.74
N ALA A 80 0.42 9.71 5.90
CA ALA A 80 -0.88 9.18 5.45
C ALA A 80 -2.07 9.86 6.12
N LEU A 81 -1.93 10.30 7.38
CA LEU A 81 -2.98 11.01 8.12
C LEU A 81 -3.32 12.38 7.51
N ASN A 82 -2.38 12.96 6.76
CA ASN A 82 -2.55 14.27 6.15
C ASN A 82 -3.09 14.21 4.71
N ILE A 83 -3.28 13.00 4.15
CA ILE A 83 -3.83 12.84 2.80
C ILE A 83 -5.34 12.94 2.86
N ASN A 84 -5.88 14.02 2.31
CA ASN A 84 -7.31 14.19 2.12
C ASN A 84 -7.74 13.56 0.80
N LEU A 85 -8.10 12.28 0.83
CA LEU A 85 -8.70 11.59 -0.31
C LEU A 85 -10.10 12.15 -0.58
N SER A 86 -10.37 12.46 -1.86
CA SER A 86 -11.73 12.78 -2.31
C SER A 86 -12.61 11.52 -2.34
N ASP A 87 -13.92 11.66 -2.12
CA ASP A 87 -14.84 10.51 -2.10
C ASP A 87 -14.83 9.71 -3.40
N ALA A 88 -14.57 10.36 -4.54
CA ALA A 88 -14.44 9.70 -5.85
C ALA A 88 -13.20 8.78 -5.95
N ASP A 89 -12.17 9.03 -5.16
CA ASP A 89 -10.96 8.20 -5.11
C ASP A 89 -10.98 7.20 -3.92
N ALA A 90 -11.98 7.30 -3.05
CA ALA A 90 -12.18 6.44 -1.88
C ALA A 90 -13.32 5.41 -2.03
N THR A 91 -14.08 5.49 -3.13
CA THR A 91 -15.18 4.59 -3.50
C THR A 91 -14.71 3.53 -4.50
#